data_AF-A0A960DYT3-F1
#
_entry.id   AF-A0A960DYT3-F1
#
_cell.length_a   1.000
_cell.length_b   1.000
_cell.length_c   1.000
_cell.angle_alpha   90.00
_cell.angle_beta   90.00
_cell.angle_gamma   90.00
#
_symmetry.space_group_name_H-M   'P 1'
#
loop_
_entity.id
_entity.type
_entity.pdbx_description
1 polymer ?
#
loop_
_entity_poly.entity_id
_entity_poly.type
_entity_poly.pdbx_seq_one_letter_code
_entity_poly.pdbx_strand_id
1 'polypeptide(L)' 'MAELLDDLPSLEARARELGARHRGYGVEAIHHRVSRTALVDTFAEVLGEGFGPEEQAAWTRAASLISELMQAT' A
#
# COMPACT_ATOMS: atom_id res chain seq x y z
N MET A 1 0.73 -5.22 8.11
CA MET A 1 -0.32 -4.68 7.21
C MET A 1 -0.97 -5.80 6.42
N ALA A 2 -0.21 -6.62 5.66
CA ALA A 2 -0.80 -7.76 4.92
C ALA A 2 -1.55 -8.75 5.82
N GLU A 3 -1.02 -9.08 7.00
CA GLU A 3 -1.68 -9.94 7.99
C GLU A 3 -2.99 -9.37 8.55
N LEU A 4 -3.24 -8.06 8.39
CA LEU A 4 -4.45 -7.39 8.89
C LEU A 4 -5.53 -7.29 7.81
N LEU A 5 -5.33 -7.86 6.61
CA LEU A 5 -6.31 -7.74 5.52
C LEU A 5 -7.66 -8.40 5.86
N ASP A 6 -7.66 -9.37 6.78
CA ASP A 6 -8.87 -10.02 7.29
C ASP A 6 -9.51 -9.28 8.49
N ASP A 7 -8.85 -8.23 9.01
CA ASP A 7 -9.32 -7.39 10.12
C ASP A 7 -9.22 -5.90 9.72
N LEU A 8 -10.21 -5.45 8.95
CA LEU A 8 -10.26 -4.09 8.41
C LEU A 8 -10.20 -3.00 9.49
N PRO A 9 -10.89 -3.10 10.64
CA PRO A 9 -10.74 -2.14 11.72
C PRO A 9 -9.30 -2.00 12.23
N SER A 10 -8.61 -3.12 12.47
CA SER A 10 -7.20 -3.08 12.91
C SER A 10 -6.27 -2.55 11.83
N LEU A 11 -6.53 -2.88 10.56
CA LEU A 11 -5.79 -2.34 9.42
C LEU A 11 -5.93 -0.82 9.33
N GLU A 12 -7.16 -0.29 9.46
CA GLU A 12 -7.46 1.13 9.42
C GLU A 12 -6.76 1.88 10.56
N ALA A 13 -6.89 1.40 11.79
CA ALA A 13 -6.25 2.01 12.95
C ALA A 13 -4.71 2.09 12.76
N ARG A 14 -4.11 0.98 12.30
CA ARG A 14 -2.67 0.92 12.06
C ARG A 14 -2.23 1.81 10.89
N ALA A 15 -3.00 1.84 9.80
CA ALA A 15 -2.73 2.68 8.64
C ALA A 15 -2.76 4.17 9.02
N ARG A 16 -3.74 4.61 9.82
CA ARG A 16 -3.85 6.01 10.28
C ARG A 16 -2.67 6.42 11.16
N GLU A 17 -2.25 5.57 12.10
CA GLU A 17 -1.06 5.83 12.93
C GLU A 17 0.21 5.97 12.07
N LEU A 18 0.37 5.10 11.07
CA LEU A 18 1.48 5.19 10.13
C LEU A 18 1.38 6.44 9.23
N GLY A 19 0.17 6.79 8.79
CA GLY A 19 -0.11 7.99 8.00
C GLY A 19 0.23 9.29 8.75
N ALA A 20 -0.10 9.37 10.04
CA ALA A 20 0.26 10.52 10.89
C ALA A 20 1.78 10.74 10.96
N ARG A 21 2.57 9.68 11.09
CA ARG A 21 4.03 9.76 11.06
C ARG A 21 4.56 10.21 9.70
N HIS A 22 4.04 9.64 8.60
CA HIS A 22 4.44 10.03 7.25
C HIS A 22 4.13 11.50 6.94
N ARG A 23 2.99 12.02 7.40
CA ARG A 23 2.70 13.47 7.32
C ARG A 23 3.74 14.29 8.07
N GLY A 24 4.15 13.84 9.26
CA GLY A 24 5.26 14.46 10.01
C GLY A 24 6.60 14.45 9.29
N TYR A 25 6.82 13.51 8.35
CA TYR A 25 8.02 13.44 7.51
C TYR A 25 7.92 14.28 6.22
N GLY A 26 6.79 14.94 5.96
CA GLY A 26 6.55 15.67 4.71
C GLY A 26 6.15 14.79 3.54
N VAL A 27 5.60 13.60 3.78
CA VAL A 27 5.04 12.76 2.72
C VAL A 27 3.75 13.39 2.18
N GLU A 28 3.61 13.36 0.86
CA GLU A 28 2.51 13.95 0.12
C GLU A 28 1.80 12.87 -0.71
N ALA A 29 0.62 13.19 -1.25
CA ALA A 29 -0.14 12.27 -2.08
C ALA A 29 0.66 11.72 -3.28
N ILE A 30 1.56 12.53 -3.85
CA ILE A 30 2.43 12.09 -4.96
C ILE A 30 3.42 11.01 -4.53
N HIS A 31 3.97 11.11 -3.31
CA HIS A 31 4.90 10.12 -2.77
C HIS A 31 4.22 8.76 -2.58
N HIS A 32 2.96 8.73 -2.14
CA HIS A 32 2.18 7.49 -2.07
C HIS A 32 1.99 6.85 -3.45
N ARG A 33 1.65 7.64 -4.47
CA ARG A 33 1.48 7.14 -5.84
C ARG A 33 2.76 6.49 -6.36
N VAL A 34 3.89 7.19 -6.24
CA VAL A 34 5.21 6.68 -6.67
C VAL A 34 5.57 5.41 -5.91
N SER A 35 5.38 5.38 -4.58
CA SER A 35 5.68 4.19 -3.77
C SER A 35 4.83 2.98 -4.16
N ARG A 36 3.54 3.16 -4.44
CA ARG A 36 2.66 2.06 -4.88
C ARG A 36 3.09 1.49 -6.23
N THR A 37 3.40 2.36 -7.19
CA THR A 37 3.91 1.94 -8.50
C THR A 37 5.21 1.17 -8.37
N ALA A 38 6.20 1.74 -7.65
CA ALA A 38 7.48 1.08 -7.43
C ALA A 38 7.33 -0.29 -6.74
N LEU A 39 6.41 -0.44 -5.79
CA LEU A 39 6.14 -1.71 -5.13
C LEU A 39 5.68 -2.79 -6.12
N VAL A 40 4.69 -2.47 -6.96
CA VAL A 40 4.12 -3.43 -7.93
C VAL A 40 5.15 -3.75 -9.02
N ASP A 41 5.88 -2.75 -9.51
CA ASP A 41 6.94 -2.94 -10.51
C ASP A 41 8.06 -3.83 -9.97
N THR A 42 8.46 -3.63 -8.70
CA THR A 42 9.46 -4.48 -8.04
C THR A 42 9.01 -5.93 -7.95
N PHE A 43 7.73 -6.19 -7.67
CA PHE A 43 7.21 -7.55 -7.65
C PHE A 43 7.23 -8.19 -9.03
N ALA A 44 6.84 -7.45 -10.07
CA ALA A 44 6.93 -7.93 -11.44
C ALA A 44 8.37 -8.29 -11.84
N GLU A 45 9.35 -7.46 -11.44
CA GLU A 45 10.77 -7.71 -11.71
C GLU A 45 11.31 -8.94 -10.97
N VAL A 46 11.03 -9.07 -9.67
CA VAL A 46 11.63 -10.10 -8.82
C VAL A 46 10.96 -11.46 -8.96
N LEU A 47 9.64 -11.49 -9.15
CA LEU A 47 8.86 -12.73 -9.21
C LEU A 47 8.66 -13.23 -10.65
N GLY A 48 8.87 -12.36 -11.65
CA GLY A 48 8.78 -12.70 -13.06
C GLY A 48 7.44 -13.35 -13.42
N GLU A 49 7.48 -14.52 -14.06
CA GLU A 49 6.29 -15.28 -14.47
C GLU A 49 5.38 -15.70 -13.30
N GLY A 50 5.89 -15.73 -12.07
CA GLY A 50 5.11 -16.02 -10.86
C GLY A 50 4.22 -14.87 -10.39
N PHE A 51 4.34 -13.69 -11.00
CA PHE A 51 3.51 -12.52 -10.71
C PHE A 51 2.59 -12.22 -11.89
N GLY A 52 1.54 -13.03 -11.98
CA GLY A 52 0.56 -12.94 -13.05
C GLY A 52 -0.40 -11.75 -12.92
N PRO A 53 -1.35 -11.63 -13.85
CA PRO A 53 -2.33 -10.54 -13.85
C PRO A 53 -3.18 -10.48 -12.57
N GLU A 54 -3.49 -11.63 -11.96
CA GLU A 54 -4.29 -11.68 -10.74
C GLU A 54 -3.51 -11.15 -9.54
N GLU A 55 -2.26 -11.58 -9.37
CA GLU A 55 -1.37 -11.11 -8.32
C GLU A 55 -1.11 -9.61 -8.46
N GLN A 56 -0.82 -9.13 -9.67
CA GLN A 56 -0.63 -7.71 -9.95
C GLN A 56 -1.87 -6.89 -9.57
N ALA A 57 -3.05 -7.36 -9.94
CA ALA A 57 -4.30 -6.68 -9.61
C ALA A 57 -4.57 -6.70 -8.10
N ALA A 58 -4.32 -7.82 -7.41
CA ALA A 58 -4.48 -7.96 -5.97
C ALA A 58 -3.57 -7.00 -5.21
N TRP A 59 -2.28 -6.95 -5.56
CA TRP A 59 -1.32 -6.06 -4.93
C TRP A 59 -1.58 -4.59 -5.23
N THR A 60 -2.00 -4.26 -6.45
CA THR A 60 -2.42 -2.89 -6.80
C THR A 60 -3.58 -2.42 -5.93
N ARG A 61 -4.60 -3.28 -5.71
CA ARG A 61 -5.74 -2.96 -4.83
C ARG A 61 -5.30 -2.82 -3.38
N ALA A 62 -4.52 -3.77 -2.86
CA ALA A 62 -4.07 -3.75 -1.47
C ALA A 62 -3.20 -2.52 -1.14
N ALA A 63 -2.23 -2.21 -2.00
CA ALA A 63 -1.38 -1.04 -1.84
C ALA A 63 -2.18 0.27 -1.95
N SER A 64 -3.21 0.29 -2.81
CA SER A 64 -4.11 1.43 -2.95
C SER A 64 -4.92 1.69 -1.69
N LEU A 65 -5.60 0.66 -1.18
CA LEU A 65 -6.37 0.71 0.06
C LEU A 65 -5.52 1.21 1.23
N ILE A 66 -4.34 0.62 1.45
CA ILE A 66 -3.47 1.00 2.55
C ILE A 66 -3.05 2.47 2.43
N SER A 67 -2.66 2.91 1.23
CA SER A 67 -2.26 4.32 1.01
C SER A 67 -3.43 5.29 1.20
N GLU A 68 -4.65 4.90 0.85
CA GLU A 68 -5.84 5.72 1.08
C GLU A 68 -6.15 5.85 2.57
N LEU A 69 -6.08 4.75 3.33
CA LEU A 69 -6.26 4.76 4.79
C LEU A 69 -5.18 5.60 5.50
N MET A 70 -3.95 5.61 4.99
CA MET A 70 -2.87 6.47 5.50
C MET A 70 -3.11 7.96 5.22
N GLN A 71 -3.76 8.28 4.11
CA GLN A 71 -4.05 9.65 3.70
C GLN A 71 -5.36 10.17 4.31
N ALA A 72 -6.24 9.28 4.79
CA ALA A 72 -7.41 9.65 5.55
C ALA A 72 -7.01 10.41 6.84
N THR A 73 -7.63 11.57 7.03
CA THR A 73 -7.51 12.41 8.23
C THR A 73 -8.33 11.85 9.38
#